data_AF-A0A2M9EK20-F1
#
_entry.id   AF-A0A2M9EK20-F1
#
_cell.length_a   1.000
_cell.length_b   1.000
_cell.length_c   1.000
_cell.angle_alpha   90.00
_cell.angle_beta   90.00
_cell.angle_gamma   90.00
#
_symmetry.space_group_name_H-M   'P 1'
#
loop_
_entity.id
_entity.type
_entity.pdbx_description
1 polymer ?
#
loop_
_entity_poly.entity_id
_entity_poly.type
_entity_poly.pdbx_seq_one_letter_code
_entity_poly.pdbx_strand_id
1 'polypeptide(L)'
;MPLDKNGTLLPRFVKDSPYDRNNRVRVCKLEEKQTDVNLALSMYRAACSGNFRQLVVCSNDSDIAPVLEALRQDFPEITLGVVLPRRAPAAGINTYHAASASLEKYADWTRHHLLDSELESAQLPDMIPTSRKPIRKPAHW
;
A
#
# COMPACT_ATOMS: atom_id res chain seq x y z
N MET A 1 10.81 23.78 13.49
CA MET A 1 9.38 23.48 13.71
C MET A 1 9.15 23.35 15.20
N PRO A 2 8.07 23.92 15.78
CA PRO A 2 7.71 23.64 17.16
C PRO A 2 7.38 22.15 17.29
N LEU A 3 7.96 21.46 18.27
CA LEU A 3 7.56 20.08 18.56
C LEU A 3 6.08 20.06 18.96
N ASP A 4 5.29 19.20 18.32
CA ASP A 4 3.91 18.92 18.71
C ASP A 4 3.90 18.42 20.17
N LYS A 5 3.34 19.23 21.08
CA LYS A 5 3.25 18.90 22.52
C LYS A 5 2.42 17.65 22.78
N ASN A 6 1.53 17.29 21.85
CA ASN A 6 0.65 16.12 21.91
C ASN A 6 1.18 14.93 21.08
N GLY A 7 2.41 15.02 20.55
CA GLY A 7 3.03 13.95 19.78
C GLY A 7 3.20 12.66 20.58
N THR A 8 3.21 11.52 19.90
CA THR A 8 3.43 10.19 20.49
C THR A 8 4.92 9.93 20.73
N LEU A 9 5.26 8.99 21.61
CA LEU A 9 6.64 8.58 21.88
C LEU A 9 6.94 7.28 21.13
N LEU A 10 7.84 7.34 20.14
CA LEU A 10 8.33 6.14 19.45
C LEU A 10 9.81 5.87 19.79
N PRO A 11 10.25 4.61 19.79
CA PRO A 11 11.66 4.25 19.96
C PRO A 11 12.55 4.95 18.92
N ARG A 12 13.67 5.50 19.36
CA ARG A 12 14.66 6.12 18.49
C ARG A 12 15.40 5.04 17.71
N PHE A 13 15.45 5.17 16.39
CA PHE A 13 16.38 4.38 15.59
C PHE A 13 17.81 4.90 15.80
N VAL A 14 18.71 4.00 16.21
CA VAL A 14 20.14 4.25 16.33
C VAL A 14 20.84 3.23 15.46
N LYS A 15 21.61 3.72 14.47
CA LYS A 15 22.35 2.85 13.56
C LYS A 15 23.29 1.94 14.36
N ASP A 16 23.35 0.67 13.99
CA ASP A 16 24.25 -0.34 14.57
C ASP A 16 24.05 -0.61 16.06
N SER A 17 22.87 -0.26 16.62
CA SER A 17 22.50 -0.55 18.00
C SER A 17 21.23 -1.42 18.08
N PRO A 18 21.10 -2.31 19.08
CA PRO A 18 19.88 -3.08 19.29
C PRO A 18 18.70 -2.17 19.67
N TYR A 19 17.50 -2.66 19.38
CA TYR A 19 16.25 -1.97 19.71
C TYR A 19 16.15 -1.65 21.21
N ASP A 20 16.03 -0.37 21.54
CA ASP A 20 15.83 0.12 22.91
C ASP A 20 14.47 0.81 23.05
N ARG A 21 13.59 0.18 23.82
CA ARG A 21 12.23 0.63 24.15
C ARG A 21 12.19 1.79 25.16
N ASN A 22 13.30 2.12 25.81
CA ASN A 22 13.40 3.24 26.77
C ASN A 22 13.95 4.51 26.11
N ASN A 23 14.75 4.38 25.05
CA ASN A 23 15.22 5.52 24.26
C ASN A 23 14.15 5.96 23.26
N ARG A 24 13.29 6.91 23.66
CA ARG A 24 12.17 7.38 22.85
C ARG A 24 12.35 8.81 22.38
N VAL A 25 11.82 9.09 21.19
CA VAL A 25 11.69 10.43 20.62
C VAL A 25 10.22 10.79 20.46
N ARG A 26 9.91 12.06 20.70
CA ARG A 26 8.58 12.59 20.42
C ARG A 26 8.43 12.81 18.93
N VAL A 27 7.40 12.23 18.35
CA VAL A 27 7.06 12.36 16.94
C VAL A 27 5.62 12.84 16.80
N CYS A 28 5.33 13.64 15.78
CA CYS A 28 3.95 14.02 15.48
C CYS A 28 3.15 12.76 15.16
N LYS A 29 1.99 12.58 15.79
CA LYS A 29 1.09 11.46 15.47
C LYS A 29 0.30 11.84 14.22
N LEU A 30 0.78 11.38 13.06
CA LEU A 30 0.01 11.42 11.82
C LEU A 30 -0.89 10.18 11.82
N GLU A 31 -2.14 10.35 12.22
CA GLU A 31 -3.12 9.27 12.20
C GLU A 31 -4.07 9.52 11.03
N GLU A 32 -3.88 8.76 9.95
CA GLU A 32 -4.83 8.71 8.86
C GLU A 32 -6.03 7.86 9.29
N LYS A 33 -7.24 8.37 9.10
CA LYS A 33 -8.49 7.70 9.47
C LYS A 33 -9.28 7.39 8.21
N GLN A 34 -10.08 6.32 8.25
CA GLN A 34 -11.06 5.93 7.24
C GLN A 34 -10.51 5.46 5.88
N THR A 35 -9.21 5.48 5.63
CA THR A 35 -8.63 5.10 4.33
C THR A 35 -9.05 3.70 3.91
N ASP A 36 -8.99 2.73 4.82
CA ASP A 36 -9.31 1.33 4.57
C ASP A 36 -10.82 1.13 4.29
N VAL A 37 -11.67 1.83 5.05
CA VAL A 37 -13.13 1.82 4.87
C VAL A 37 -13.53 2.45 3.54
N ASN A 38 -12.96 3.61 3.22
CA ASN A 38 -13.23 4.31 1.98
C ASN A 38 -12.76 3.51 0.76
N LEU A 39 -11.62 2.82 0.88
CA LEU A 39 -11.11 1.93 -0.18
C LEU A 39 -12.08 0.78 -0.42
N ALA A 40 -12.49 0.06 0.63
CA ALA A 40 -13.44 -1.05 0.52
C ALA A 40 -14.78 -0.61 -0.08
N LEU A 41 -15.36 0.49 0.42
CA LEU A 41 -16.62 1.03 -0.10
C LEU A 41 -16.49 1.45 -1.57
N SER A 42 -15.36 2.05 -1.95
CA SER A 42 -15.12 2.47 -3.34
C SER A 42 -15.03 1.28 -4.28
N MET A 43 -14.32 0.22 -3.89
CA MET A 43 -14.23 -1.02 -4.67
C MET A 43 -15.61 -1.63 -4.88
N TYR A 44 -16.41 -1.73 -3.82
CA TYR A 44 -17.75 -2.32 -3.89
C TYR A 44 -18.71 -1.47 -4.74
N ARG A 45 -18.73 -0.13 -4.54
CA ARG A 45 -19.53 0.78 -5.36
C ARG A 45 -19.11 0.75 -6.84
N ALA A 46 -17.82 0.61 -7.10
CA ALA A 46 -17.33 0.45 -8.46
C ALA A 46 -17.90 -0.83 -9.08
N ALA A 47 -17.86 -1.96 -8.38
CA ALA A 47 -18.44 -3.22 -8.86
C ALA A 47 -19.93 -3.09 -9.19
N CYS A 48 -20.70 -2.43 -8.32
CA CYS A 48 -22.13 -2.13 -8.58
C CYS A 48 -22.36 -1.32 -9.86
N SER A 49 -21.38 -0.56 -10.34
CA SER A 49 -21.54 0.28 -11.54
C SER A 49 -21.59 -0.52 -12.84
N GLY A 50 -21.07 -1.76 -12.85
CA GLY A 50 -21.03 -2.62 -14.05
C GLY A 50 -20.15 -2.10 -15.20
N ASN A 51 -19.35 -1.05 -14.98
CA ASN A 51 -18.60 -0.35 -16.03
C ASN A 51 -17.23 -0.97 -16.34
N PHE A 52 -16.88 -2.10 -15.72
CA PHE A 52 -15.60 -2.78 -15.93
C PHE A 52 -15.77 -4.29 -15.83
N ARG A 53 -14.79 -5.01 -16.37
CA ARG A 53 -14.67 -6.48 -16.24
C ARG A 53 -13.64 -6.92 -15.23
N GLN A 54 -12.74 -6.02 -14.84
CA GLN A 54 -11.64 -6.35 -13.96
C GLN A 54 -11.41 -5.25 -12.93
N LEU A 55 -11.25 -5.66 -11.67
CA LEU A 55 -10.82 -4.81 -10.57
C LEU A 55 -9.44 -5.28 -10.11
N VAL A 56 -8.47 -4.36 -10.07
CA VAL A 56 -7.11 -4.65 -9.60
C VAL A 56 -6.80 -3.78 -8.38
N VAL A 57 -6.42 -4.41 -7.28
CA VAL A 57 -5.97 -3.72 -6.07
C VAL A 57 -4.47 -3.92 -5.89
N CYS A 58 -3.73 -2.82 -5.70
CA CYS A 58 -2.32 -2.85 -5.37
C CYS A 58 -2.15 -2.59 -3.87
N SER A 59 -2.09 -3.66 -3.07
CA SER A 59 -1.97 -3.57 -1.61
C SER A 59 -1.45 -4.89 -1.03
N ASN A 60 -0.80 -4.81 0.13
CA ASN A 60 -0.46 -5.96 0.96
C ASN A 60 -1.15 -5.87 2.34
N ASP A 61 -2.26 -5.14 2.41
CA ASP A 61 -3.07 -4.97 3.60
C ASP A 61 -4.12 -6.09 3.69
N SER A 62 -4.03 -6.90 4.73
CA SER A 62 -4.96 -8.02 4.97
C SER A 62 -6.38 -7.54 5.28
N ASP A 63 -6.57 -6.29 5.71
CA ASP A 63 -7.88 -5.74 6.06
C ASP A 63 -8.78 -5.53 4.82
N ILE A 64 -8.23 -5.68 3.62
CA ILE A 64 -8.96 -5.66 2.34
C ILE A 64 -9.62 -7.02 2.02
N ALA A 65 -9.21 -8.12 2.67
CA ALA A 65 -9.76 -9.45 2.37
C ALA A 65 -11.30 -9.55 2.44
N PRO A 66 -12.00 -8.93 3.43
CA PRO A 66 -13.46 -8.99 3.50
C PRO A 66 -14.17 -8.36 2.29
N VAL A 67 -13.64 -7.28 1.70
CA VAL A 67 -14.25 -6.69 0.51
C VAL A 67 -14.01 -7.56 -0.73
N LEU A 68 -12.84 -8.21 -0.85
CA LEU A 68 -12.58 -9.15 -1.94
C LEU A 68 -13.50 -10.37 -1.86
N GLU A 69 -13.76 -10.88 -0.65
CA GLU A 69 -14.72 -11.96 -0.42
C GLU A 69 -16.13 -11.56 -0.87
N ALA A 70 -16.62 -10.41 -0.43
CA ALA A 70 -17.94 -9.91 -0.80
C ALA A 70 -18.06 -9.73 -2.33
N LEU A 71 -17.04 -9.13 -2.96
CA LEU A 71 -16.99 -8.98 -4.42
C LEU A 71 -17.04 -10.31 -5.15
N ARG A 72 -16.32 -11.32 -4.65
CA ARG A 72 -16.28 -12.65 -5.27
C ARG A 72 -17.62 -13.37 -5.21
N GLN A 73 -18.40 -13.11 -4.15
CA GLN A 73 -19.73 -13.68 -3.94
C GLN A 73 -20.80 -12.96 -4.76
N ASP A 74 -20.78 -11.62 -4.75
CA ASP A 74 -21.85 -10.79 -5.32
C ASP A 74 -21.66 -10.53 -6.82
N PHE A 75 -20.41 -10.53 -7.30
CA PHE A 75 -20.05 -10.20 -8.69
C PHE A 75 -19.05 -11.23 -9.27
N PRO A 76 -19.43 -12.52 -9.37
CA PRO A 76 -18.54 -13.59 -9.80
C PRO A 76 -18.01 -13.45 -11.23
N GLU A 77 -18.59 -12.58 -12.04
CA GLU A 77 -18.18 -12.23 -13.40
C GLU A 77 -17.02 -11.22 -13.47
N ILE A 78 -16.75 -10.50 -12.37
CA ILE A 78 -15.65 -9.54 -12.29
C ILE A 78 -14.36 -10.30 -11.97
N THR A 79 -13.35 -10.12 -12.82
CA THR A 79 -12.00 -10.64 -12.54
C THR A 79 -11.34 -9.80 -11.44
N LEU A 80 -10.94 -10.44 -10.34
CA LEU A 80 -10.25 -9.81 -9.23
C LEU A 80 -8.75 -10.06 -9.31
N GLY A 81 -7.96 -8.98 -9.38
CA GLY A 81 -6.50 -9.02 -9.39
C GLY A 81 -5.90 -8.38 -8.14
N VAL A 82 -4.88 -9.02 -7.55
CA VAL A 82 -4.13 -8.46 -6.43
C VAL A 82 -2.67 -8.26 -6.85
N VAL A 83 -2.13 -7.07 -6.62
CA VAL A 83 -0.72 -6.74 -6.81
C VAL A 83 -0.10 -6.42 -5.46
N LEU A 84 0.92 -7.17 -5.07
CA LEU A 84 1.63 -6.93 -3.81
C LEU A 84 2.79 -5.98 -4.08
N PRO A 85 2.81 -4.77 -3.50
CA PRO A 85 3.86 -3.78 -3.72
C PRO A 85 5.13 -4.13 -2.93
N ARG A 86 5.76 -5.26 -3.28
CA ARG A 86 7.01 -5.72 -2.68
C ARG A 86 8.07 -6.03 -3.74
N ARG A 87 9.34 -5.94 -3.36
CA ARG A 87 10.46 -6.30 -4.24
C ARG A 87 10.50 -7.79 -4.51
N ALA A 88 11.10 -8.17 -5.63
CA ALA A 88 11.43 -9.55 -5.93
C ALA A 88 12.36 -10.14 -4.84
N PRO A 89 12.22 -11.42 -4.49
CA PRO A 89 13.15 -12.09 -3.59
C PRO A 89 14.58 -12.01 -4.11
N ALA A 90 15.56 -11.75 -3.24
CA ALA A 90 16.96 -11.88 -3.60
C ALA A 90 17.28 -13.35 -3.90
N ALA A 91 18.16 -13.60 -4.88
CA ALA A 91 18.57 -14.95 -5.25
C ALA A 91 19.06 -15.73 -4.02
N GLY A 92 18.40 -16.86 -3.71
CA GLY A 92 18.74 -17.72 -2.57
C GLY A 92 18.06 -17.37 -1.24
N ILE A 93 17.22 -16.34 -1.17
CA ILE A 93 16.48 -15.96 0.04
C ILE A 93 14.97 -16.16 -0.19
N ASN A 94 14.44 -17.29 0.29
CA ASN A 94 13.00 -17.55 0.35
C ASN A 94 12.36 -16.83 1.56
N THR A 95 12.49 -15.50 1.65
CA THR A 95 11.67 -14.72 2.57
C THR A 95 10.32 -14.47 1.92
N TYR A 96 9.53 -15.53 1.79
CA TYR A 96 8.09 -15.38 1.65
C TYR A 96 7.57 -14.91 3.00
N HIS A 97 7.68 -13.60 3.30
CA HIS A 97 6.64 -13.00 4.12
C HIS A 97 5.38 -13.23 3.31
N ALA A 98 4.63 -14.28 3.68
CA ALA A 98 3.48 -14.73 2.93
C ALA A 98 2.68 -13.47 2.61
N ALA A 99 2.42 -13.26 1.31
CA ALA A 99 1.23 -12.51 0.96
C ALA A 99 0.13 -13.03 1.87
N SER A 100 -0.59 -12.15 2.56
CA SER A 100 -1.59 -12.65 3.50
C SER A 100 -2.47 -13.61 2.72
N ALA A 101 -2.40 -14.91 3.01
CA ALA A 101 -3.04 -15.95 2.21
C ALA A 101 -4.55 -15.69 2.04
N SER A 102 -5.11 -14.85 2.93
CA SER A 102 -6.42 -14.24 2.86
C SER A 102 -6.70 -13.43 1.58
N LEU A 103 -5.75 -12.67 1.04
CA LEU A 103 -5.94 -11.88 -0.19
C LEU A 103 -5.95 -12.76 -1.43
N GLU A 104 -5.00 -13.70 -1.51
CA GLU A 104 -4.87 -14.61 -2.66
C GLU A 104 -6.09 -15.52 -2.80
N LYS A 105 -6.72 -15.89 -1.68
CA LYS A 105 -7.90 -16.75 -1.63
C LYS A 105 -9.07 -16.25 -2.49
N TYR A 106 -9.24 -14.93 -2.60
CA TYR A 106 -10.38 -14.32 -3.30
C TYR A 106 -10.02 -13.71 -4.65
N ALA A 107 -8.74 -13.67 -5.00
CA ALA A 107 -8.25 -13.13 -6.26
C ALA A 107 -8.20 -14.22 -7.35
N ASP A 108 -8.55 -13.87 -8.59
CA ASP A 108 -8.36 -14.75 -9.74
C ASP A 108 -6.89 -14.83 -10.16
N TRP A 109 -6.11 -13.77 -9.88
CA TRP A 109 -4.66 -13.81 -10.01
C TRP A 109 -4.00 -12.88 -9.00
N THR A 110 -2.77 -13.25 -8.62
CA THR A 110 -1.93 -12.43 -7.75
C THR A 110 -0.57 -12.20 -8.38
N ARG A 111 -0.15 -10.94 -8.39
CA ARG A 111 1.22 -10.55 -8.71
C ARG A 111 1.99 -10.34 -7.41
N HIS A 112 2.91 -11.26 -7.12
CA HIS A 112 3.57 -11.29 -5.82
C HIS A 112 4.73 -10.30 -5.67
N HIS A 113 5.19 -9.63 -6.72
CA HIS A 113 6.25 -8.64 -6.61
C HIS A 113 6.26 -7.68 -7.81
N LEU A 114 6.90 -6.54 -7.62
CA LEU A 114 7.24 -5.57 -8.65
C LEU A 114 8.74 -5.66 -8.93
N LEU A 115 9.12 -5.57 -10.20
CA LEU A 115 10.51 -5.56 -10.63
C LEU A 115 11.07 -4.14 -10.52
N ASP A 116 12.36 -4.03 -10.18
CA ASP A 116 13.02 -2.72 -10.09
C ASP A 116 12.98 -1.96 -11.43
N SER A 117 13.08 -2.68 -12.56
CA SER A 117 12.95 -2.10 -13.90
C SER A 117 11.56 -1.52 -14.20
N GLU A 118 10.50 -2.08 -13.61
CA GLU A 118 9.15 -1.54 -13.75
C GLU A 118 8.98 -0.30 -12.88
N LEU A 119 9.53 -0.30 -11.67
CA LEU A 119 9.52 0.86 -10.81
C LEU A 119 10.32 2.03 -11.41
N GLU A 120 11.45 1.73 -12.06
CA GLU A 120 12.28 2.72 -12.76
C GLU A 120 11.54 3.33 -13.97
N SER A 121 10.81 2.51 -14.73
CA SER A 121 10.04 3.00 -15.88
C SER A 121 8.71 3.67 -15.50
N ALA A 122 8.19 3.45 -14.29
CA ALA A 122 6.95 4.03 -13.78
C ALA A 122 7.14 5.35 -12.99
N GLN A 123 8.32 5.98 -13.07
CA GLN A 123 8.56 7.26 -12.39
C GLN A 123 7.76 8.39 -13.04
N LEU A 124 7.18 9.26 -12.21
CA LEU A 124 6.61 10.52 -12.68
C LEU A 124 7.72 11.46 -13.18
N PRO A 125 7.44 12.35 -14.13
CA PRO A 125 8.41 13.34 -14.59
C PRO A 125 8.81 14.27 -13.44
N ASP A 126 10.02 14.85 -13.53
CA ASP A 126 10.56 15.77 -12.51
C ASP A 126 9.68 17.00 -12.26
N MET A 127 8.81 17.33 -13.21
CA MET A 127 7.85 18.41 -13.08
C MET A 127 6.49 17.94 -13.58
N ILE A 128 5.50 17.97 -12.70
CA ILE A 128 4.11 17.68 -13.02
C ILE A 128 3.35 19.00 -13.12
N PRO A 129 2.84 19.38 -14.31
CA PRO A 129 2.03 20.57 -14.47
C PRO A 129 0.70 20.38 -13.71
N THR A 130 0.32 21.37 -12.93
CA THR A 130 -1.00 21.42 -12.29
C THR A 130 -1.66 22.76 -12.64
N SER A 131 -2.96 22.91 -12.39
CA SER A 131 -3.64 24.21 -12.52
C SER A 131 -3.15 25.26 -11.51
N ARG A 132 -2.33 24.84 -10.53
CA ARG A 132 -1.71 25.69 -9.51
C ARG A 132 -0.19 25.66 -9.68
N LYS A 133 0.56 25.79 -8.58
CA LYS A 133 2.01 25.67 -8.58
C LYS A 133 2.41 24.26 -9.05
N PRO A 134 3.31 24.13 -10.04
CA PRO A 134 3.76 22.83 -10.52
C PRO A 134 4.45 22.06 -9.39
N ILE A 135 4.21 20.75 -9.34
CA ILE A 135 4.88 19.86 -8.39
C ILE A 135 6.24 19.52 -9.00
N ARG A 136 7.30 19.78 -8.25
CA ARG A 136 8.68 19.48 -8.66
C ARG A 136 9.22 18.38 -7.78
N LYS A 137 9.86 17.38 -8.39
CA LYS A 137 10.56 16.31 -7.67
C LYS A 137 11.66 16.94 -6.79
N PRO A 138 11.72 16.65 -5.49
CA PRO A 138 12.81 17.11 -4.63
C PRO A 138 14.15 16.52 -5.07
N ALA A 139 15.22 17.32 -5.03
CA ALA A 139 16.55 16.90 -5.47
C ALA A 139 17.18 15.75 -4.65
N HIS A 140 16.61 15.43 -3.48
CA HIS A 140 17.11 14.38 -2.57
C HIS A 140 16.32 13.05 -2.68
N TRP A 141 15.38 12.96 -3.62
CA TRP A 141 14.60 11.75 -3.91
C TRP A 141 15.23 10.89 -5.00
#